data_AF-A0A652NE23-F1
#
_entry.id   AF-A0A652NE23-F1
#
_cell.length_a   1.000
_cell.length_b   1.000
_cell.length_c   1.000
_cell.angle_alpha   90.00
_cell.angle_beta   90.00
_cell.angle_gamma   90.00
#
_symmetry.space_group_name_H-M   'P 1'
#
loop_
_entity.id
_entity.type
_entity.pdbx_description
1 polymer ?
#
loop_
_entity_poly.entity_id
_entity_poly.type
_entity_poly.pdbx_seq_one_letter_code
_entity_poly.pdbx_strand_id
1 'polypeptide(L)'
;MKTNKFNHFKMYKSGKQWIIGSVTVGIAIVALGTVDNNILHFESTTVYAAKVQQNDDVKAAPEFILNDTKNFSNIKYIDNNNALGIASLFSIFAQNAKLGADVNGNIAVQNLIDANRDFGTRSNNYNTTTNDVSYIQNINDNKTLNDRAFRAENSVAILGESIKIESNSAGQTEINGGRVSTLTKDNTFQDANSNKYIDFDAYFSSLKLKADTYNASSQTENVISEYSDMNKQFIDVSNVDKNQKFIYVDIDYNKLAGPQDITVKGLSAELLGPTVIFNVKNLPSNDAWIQTKINYEYSNGQTVRQNSENHSMPNHVVWNFGSYQNNINISSGRLLGSVLAPEATVNVGVNVDGNIVGANVNVTGGETHRWDVQTPFTQENEPESTPESVPESVPESTPESVPESTPESVPESTPESVPESTPESVP
;
A
#
# COMPACT_ATOMS: atom_id res chain seq x y z
N MET A 1 2.55 -32.66 18.61
CA MET A 1 3.27 -32.65 19.91
C MET A 1 3.04 -31.27 20.54
N LYS A 2 2.83 -31.16 21.86
CA LYS A 2 2.81 -29.84 22.53
C LYS A 2 4.20 -29.51 23.07
N THR A 3 4.71 -28.32 22.75
CA THR A 3 5.99 -27.81 23.25
C THR A 3 5.83 -27.29 24.67
N ASN A 4 6.42 -27.99 25.64
CA ASN A 4 6.51 -27.49 27.02
C ASN A 4 7.44 -26.27 27.07
N LYS A 5 6.87 -25.05 27.16
CA LYS A 5 7.65 -23.90 27.64
C LYS A 5 8.02 -24.17 29.10
N PHE A 6 9.32 -24.24 29.39
CA PHE A 6 9.83 -24.49 30.74
C PHE A 6 9.62 -23.26 31.64
N ASN A 7 8.49 -23.21 32.34
CA ASN A 7 8.29 -22.31 33.46
C ASN A 7 9.30 -22.67 34.57
N HIS A 8 10.37 -21.88 34.70
CA HIS A 8 11.41 -22.12 35.69
C HIS A 8 10.97 -21.57 37.05
N PHE A 9 10.35 -22.43 37.86
CA PHE A 9 10.03 -22.13 39.25
C PHE A 9 11.29 -22.26 40.12
N LYS A 10 11.56 -21.26 40.96
CA LYS A 10 12.54 -21.35 42.05
C LYS A 10 11.83 -21.15 43.38
N MET A 11 12.07 -22.08 44.31
CA MET A 11 11.52 -22.04 45.66
C MET A 11 12.67 -21.84 46.66
N TYR A 12 12.52 -20.86 47.53
CA TYR A 12 13.46 -20.58 48.63
C TYR A 12 12.71 -20.67 49.96
N LYS A 13 13.35 -21.24 50.99
CA LYS A 13 12.75 -21.44 52.31
C LYS A 13 13.57 -20.73 53.39
N SER A 14 12.90 -20.03 54.29
CA SER A 14 13.47 -19.52 55.53
C SER A 14 12.48 -19.73 56.68
N GLY A 15 12.85 -20.52 57.68
CA GLY A 15 11.94 -20.90 58.77
C GLY A 15 10.69 -21.63 58.26
N LYS A 16 9.50 -21.10 58.60
CA LYS A 16 8.19 -21.56 58.09
C LYS A 16 7.79 -20.94 56.74
N GLN A 17 8.44 -19.86 56.31
CA GLN A 17 8.07 -19.11 55.12
C GLN A 17 8.75 -19.64 53.86
N TRP A 18 8.01 -19.56 52.77
CA TRP A 18 8.40 -19.94 51.42
C TRP A 18 8.26 -18.73 50.49
N ILE A 19 9.27 -18.55 49.63
CA ILE A 19 9.22 -17.63 48.49
C ILE A 19 9.12 -18.50 47.24
N ILE A 20 8.06 -18.29 46.46
CA ILE A 20 7.84 -18.94 45.17
C ILE A 20 8.01 -17.88 44.08
N GLY A 21 9.05 -18.01 43.26
CA GLY A 21 9.29 -17.16 42.10
C GLY A 21 9.01 -17.89 40.79
N SER A 22 8.23 -17.28 39.90
CA SER A 22 8.04 -17.73 38.52
C SER A 22 8.32 -16.60 37.54
N VAL A 23 9.16 -16.87 36.54
CA VAL A 23 9.47 -15.93 35.45
C VAL A 23 8.86 -16.46 34.15
N THR A 24 8.02 -15.63 33.52
CA THR A 24 7.55 -15.79 32.14
C THR A 24 8.04 -14.61 31.30
N VAL A 25 7.87 -14.65 29.98
CA VAL A 25 8.27 -13.55 29.10
C VAL A 25 7.50 -12.29 29.51
N GLY A 26 8.21 -11.23 29.88
CA GLY A 26 7.65 -9.93 30.28
C GLY A 26 7.15 -9.82 31.73
N ILE A 27 6.98 -10.91 32.49
CA ILE A 27 6.40 -10.87 33.83
C ILE A 27 7.15 -11.78 34.80
N ALA A 28 7.55 -11.23 35.96
CA ALA A 28 8.01 -11.99 37.11
C ALA A 28 6.99 -11.90 38.25
N ILE A 29 6.57 -13.04 38.78
CA ILE A 29 5.65 -13.12 39.93
C ILE A 29 6.43 -13.68 41.12
N VAL A 30 6.36 -12.98 42.26
CA VAL A 30 6.94 -13.40 43.54
C VAL A 30 5.81 -13.51 44.55
N ALA A 31 5.59 -14.72 45.06
CA ALA A 31 4.61 -14.98 46.11
C ALA A 31 5.30 -15.40 47.41
N LEU A 32 4.88 -14.79 48.52
CA LEU A 32 5.23 -15.16 49.88
C LEU A 32 4.09 -16.00 50.48
N GLY A 33 4.44 -17.09 51.15
CA GLY A 33 3.46 -17.93 51.83
C GLY A 33 4.03 -18.82 52.92
N THR A 34 3.14 -19.35 53.74
CA THR A 34 3.43 -20.32 54.79
C THR A 34 2.81 -21.68 54.45
N VAL A 35 3.35 -22.74 55.06
CA VAL A 35 2.81 -24.11 54.93
C VAL A 35 2.48 -24.64 56.32
N ASP A 36 1.21 -24.97 56.52
CA ASP A 36 0.72 -25.77 57.64
C ASP A 36 -0.18 -26.88 57.08
N ASN A 37 -0.16 -28.08 57.69
CA ASN A 37 -0.92 -29.26 57.25
C ASN A 37 -0.81 -29.60 55.73
N ASN A 38 0.36 -29.40 55.12
CA ASN A 38 0.64 -29.57 53.69
C ASN A 38 -0.19 -28.66 52.73
N ILE A 39 -0.87 -27.64 53.25
CA ILE A 39 -1.55 -26.63 52.45
C ILE A 39 -0.66 -25.38 52.35
N LEU A 40 -0.52 -24.84 51.14
CA LEU A 40 0.16 -23.56 50.88
C LEU A 40 -0.83 -22.41 51.09
N HIS A 41 -0.53 -21.54 52.06
CA HIS A 41 -1.27 -20.31 52.30
C HIS A 41 -0.44 -19.13 51.79
N PHE A 42 -0.98 -18.38 50.82
CA PHE A 42 -0.33 -17.19 50.28
C PHE A 42 -0.64 -15.97 51.16
N GLU A 43 0.41 -15.30 51.66
CA GLU A 43 0.32 -14.13 52.54
C GLU A 43 0.41 -12.82 51.76
N SER A 44 1.21 -12.79 50.69
CA SER A 44 1.23 -11.69 49.71
C SER A 44 1.79 -12.14 48.36
N THR A 45 1.33 -11.49 47.29
CA THR A 45 1.79 -11.73 45.91
C THR A 45 2.16 -10.40 45.28
N THR A 46 3.42 -10.26 44.85
CA THR A 46 3.92 -9.08 44.14
C THR A 46 4.19 -9.45 42.68
N VAL A 47 3.53 -8.74 41.77
CA VAL A 47 3.73 -8.89 40.33
C VAL A 47 4.66 -7.79 39.83
N TYR A 48 5.84 -8.19 39.37
CA TYR A 48 6.77 -7.32 38.66
C TYR A 48 6.57 -7.53 37.16
N ALA A 49 5.66 -6.76 36.56
CA ALA A 49 5.65 -6.60 35.12
C ALA A 49 6.93 -5.86 34.71
N ALA A 50 7.66 -6.41 33.74
CA ALA A 50 8.71 -5.65 33.08
C ALA A 50 8.03 -4.61 32.19
N LYS A 51 7.84 -3.39 32.70
CA LYS A 51 7.71 -2.24 31.81
C LYS A 51 8.94 -2.25 30.92
N VAL A 52 8.74 -2.38 29.61
CA VAL A 52 9.73 -1.84 28.66
C VAL A 52 9.83 -0.37 29.03
N GLN A 53 11.01 0.04 29.50
CA GLN A 53 11.26 1.43 29.80
C GLN A 53 11.26 2.14 28.44
N GLN A 54 10.18 2.88 28.14
CA GLN A 54 10.17 3.74 26.97
C GLN A 54 11.40 4.63 27.06
N ASN A 55 12.20 4.64 25.99
CA ASN A 55 13.25 5.63 25.86
C ASN A 55 12.56 6.98 25.73
N ASP A 56 12.81 7.91 26.67
CA ASP A 56 12.28 9.28 26.62
C ASP A 56 12.71 10.04 25.34
N ASP A 57 13.67 9.45 24.60
CA ASP A 57 14.19 9.85 23.29
C ASP A 57 13.35 9.41 22.06
N VAL A 58 12.35 8.54 22.23
CA VAL A 58 11.54 7.99 21.10
C VAL A 58 10.11 8.53 21.16
N LYS A 59 9.61 9.00 20.03
CA LYS A 59 8.28 9.62 19.94
C LYS A 59 7.19 8.55 19.87
N ALA A 60 6.11 8.73 20.63
CA ALA A 60 4.93 7.90 20.50
C ALA A 60 4.29 8.06 19.10
N ALA A 61 3.89 6.95 18.50
CA ALA A 61 3.11 6.92 17.26
C ALA A 61 1.66 7.43 17.51
N PRO A 62 0.93 7.84 16.46
CA PRO A 62 -0.51 8.01 16.53
C PRO A 62 -1.21 6.73 17.02
N GLU A 63 -2.28 6.90 17.81
CA GLU A 63 -3.04 5.79 18.43
C GLU A 63 -3.48 4.71 17.42
N PHE A 64 -3.87 5.15 16.22
CA PHE A 64 -4.14 4.32 15.04
C PHE A 64 -3.92 5.16 13.78
N ILE A 65 -3.63 4.50 12.65
CA ILE A 65 -3.22 5.11 11.38
C ILE A 65 -4.17 6.20 10.84
N LEU A 66 -5.49 6.07 11.05
CA LEU A 66 -6.46 7.08 10.60
C LEU A 66 -6.38 8.43 11.35
N ASN A 67 -5.58 8.51 12.41
CA ASN A 67 -5.23 9.76 13.10
C ASN A 67 -3.90 10.38 12.60
N ASP A 68 -3.17 9.72 11.70
CA ASP A 68 -1.92 10.25 11.12
C ASP A 68 -2.17 11.20 9.94
N THR A 69 -2.89 12.30 10.24
CA THR A 69 -3.14 13.38 9.28
C THR A 69 -1.88 14.19 8.94
N LYS A 70 -0.76 13.96 9.65
CA LYS A 70 0.54 14.57 9.35
C LYS A 70 1.19 13.91 8.14
N ASN A 71 1.17 12.57 8.07
CA ASN A 71 1.75 11.84 6.95
C ASN A 71 0.75 11.60 5.80
N PHE A 72 -0.55 11.60 6.09
CA PHE A 72 -1.61 11.30 5.12
C PHE A 72 -2.77 12.31 5.20
N SER A 73 -2.81 13.29 4.29
CA SER A 73 -3.84 14.35 4.28
C SER A 73 -5.27 13.82 4.12
N ASN A 74 -5.48 12.82 3.27
CA ASN A 74 -6.80 12.35 2.85
C ASN A 74 -7.15 10.92 3.34
N ILE A 75 -6.50 10.41 4.40
CA ILE A 75 -6.54 8.96 4.71
C ILE A 75 -7.96 8.37 4.90
N LYS A 76 -8.89 9.10 5.51
CA LYS A 76 -10.27 8.63 5.70
C LYS A 76 -11.03 8.48 4.38
N TYR A 77 -10.74 9.35 3.40
CA TYR A 77 -11.25 9.21 2.04
C TYR A 77 -10.62 7.98 1.37
N ILE A 78 -9.32 7.76 1.53
CA ILE A 78 -8.61 6.60 0.95
C ILE A 78 -9.15 5.28 1.53
N ASP A 79 -9.39 5.16 2.84
CA ASP A 79 -9.87 3.90 3.44
C ASP A 79 -11.26 3.50 2.91
N ASN A 80 -12.16 4.49 2.82
CA ASN A 80 -13.53 4.35 2.31
C ASN A 80 -13.59 4.16 0.78
N ASN A 81 -12.72 4.84 0.02
CA ASN A 81 -12.86 4.94 -1.43
C ASN A 81 -11.84 4.15 -2.26
N ASN A 82 -10.71 3.74 -1.70
CA ASN A 82 -9.75 2.91 -2.40
C ASN A 82 -10.18 1.43 -2.38
N ALA A 83 -9.92 0.72 -3.49
CA ALA A 83 -10.15 -0.71 -3.60
C ALA A 83 -9.41 -1.54 -2.53
N LEU A 84 -8.27 -1.04 -2.02
CA LEU A 84 -7.49 -1.66 -0.94
C LEU A 84 -7.67 -0.96 0.42
N GLY A 85 -8.46 0.13 0.50
CA GLY A 85 -8.50 0.99 1.69
C GLY A 85 -7.11 1.52 2.06
N ILE A 86 -6.77 1.63 3.35
CA ILE A 86 -5.41 2.03 3.77
C ILE A 86 -4.27 1.16 3.20
N ALA A 87 -4.53 -0.06 2.72
CA ALA A 87 -3.48 -0.93 2.20
C ALA A 87 -2.92 -0.42 0.85
N SER A 88 -3.58 0.52 0.17
CA SER A 88 -3.01 1.22 -1.00
C SER A 88 -1.88 2.19 -0.63
N LEU A 89 -1.74 2.57 0.65
CA LEU A 89 -0.68 3.47 1.13
C LEU A 89 0.69 2.77 1.20
N PHE A 90 0.75 1.45 1.01
CA PHE A 90 1.94 0.62 1.21
C PHE A 90 2.23 -0.28 0.02
N SER A 91 3.49 -0.39 -0.42
CA SER A 91 3.87 -1.33 -1.48
C SER A 91 3.67 -2.79 -1.05
N ILE A 92 3.88 -3.12 0.23
CA ILE A 92 3.55 -4.43 0.81
C ILE A 92 2.70 -4.23 2.07
N PHE A 93 1.52 -4.86 2.13
CA PHE A 93 0.65 -4.90 3.31
C PHE A 93 0.38 -6.36 3.69
N ALA A 94 1.02 -6.85 4.76
CA ALA A 94 1.07 -8.29 5.04
C ALA A 94 0.98 -8.65 6.53
N GLN A 95 0.38 -9.80 6.86
CA GLN A 95 0.52 -10.36 8.21
C GLN A 95 1.94 -10.92 8.40
N ASN A 96 2.53 -11.54 7.37
CA ASN A 96 3.91 -12.01 7.44
C ASN A 96 4.67 -11.61 6.18
N ALA A 97 5.89 -11.09 6.34
CA ALA A 97 6.74 -10.69 5.21
C ALA A 97 8.14 -11.31 5.28
N LYS A 98 8.65 -11.74 4.13
CA LYS A 98 10.03 -12.19 3.94
C LYS A 98 10.68 -11.40 2.79
N LEU A 99 11.64 -10.55 3.10
CA LEU A 99 12.29 -9.68 2.11
C LEU A 99 13.66 -10.29 1.72
N GLY A 100 13.69 -11.11 0.66
CA GLY A 100 14.88 -11.83 0.19
C GLY A 100 15.61 -11.17 -0.99
N ALA A 101 14.89 -10.41 -1.81
CA ALA A 101 15.42 -9.52 -2.86
C ALA A 101 15.00 -8.06 -2.59
N ASP A 102 15.12 -7.17 -3.57
CA ASP A 102 14.92 -5.73 -3.39
C ASP A 102 13.44 -5.33 -3.27
N VAL A 103 13.16 -4.35 -2.41
CA VAL A 103 11.83 -3.84 -2.09
C VAL A 103 11.85 -2.32 -2.24
N ASN A 104 11.63 -1.85 -3.47
CA ASN A 104 11.53 -0.43 -3.79
C ASN A 104 10.13 0.13 -3.45
N GLY A 105 9.81 0.08 -2.17
CA GLY A 105 8.56 0.55 -1.60
C GLY A 105 8.56 0.49 -0.07
N ASN A 106 7.60 1.18 0.54
CA ASN A 106 7.29 1.07 1.96
C ASN A 106 6.50 -0.22 2.29
N ILE A 107 6.52 -0.60 3.56
CA ILE A 107 5.89 -1.83 4.05
C ILE A 107 5.03 -1.58 5.29
N ALA A 108 3.90 -2.28 5.39
CA ALA A 108 3.11 -2.44 6.60
C ALA A 108 3.02 -3.93 6.93
N VAL A 109 3.76 -4.39 7.95
CA VAL A 109 3.90 -5.82 8.26
C VAL A 109 3.67 -6.15 9.73
N GLN A 110 2.83 -7.17 10.01
CA GLN A 110 2.59 -7.64 11.38
C GLN A 110 3.81 -8.40 11.92
N ASN A 111 4.42 -9.25 11.11
CA ASN A 111 5.64 -9.99 11.44
C ASN A 111 6.65 -9.94 10.27
N LEU A 112 7.78 -9.26 10.47
CA LEU A 112 8.91 -9.31 9.54
C LEU A 112 9.79 -10.54 9.86
N ILE A 113 9.73 -11.55 8.99
CA ILE A 113 10.41 -12.85 9.19
C ILE A 113 11.91 -12.76 8.89
N ASP A 114 12.24 -12.01 7.83
CA ASP A 114 13.57 -11.83 7.28
C ASP A 114 13.79 -10.35 6.96
N ALA A 115 14.72 -9.73 7.69
CA ALA A 115 14.99 -8.30 7.69
C ALA A 115 16.39 -7.96 7.13
N ASN A 116 17.04 -8.90 6.45
CA ASN A 116 18.41 -8.76 5.96
C ASN A 116 18.54 -7.86 4.72
N ARG A 117 17.44 -7.38 4.15
CA ARG A 117 17.40 -6.45 3.02
C ARG A 117 16.99 -5.05 3.44
N ASP A 118 17.51 -4.07 2.72
CA ASP A 118 16.97 -2.71 2.73
C ASP A 118 15.66 -2.65 1.93
N PHE A 119 14.85 -1.65 2.26
CA PHE A 119 13.56 -1.38 1.64
C PHE A 119 13.25 0.11 1.73
N GLY A 120 12.30 0.59 0.92
CA GLY A 120 11.85 1.97 0.86
C GLY A 120 11.95 2.55 -0.56
N THR A 121 11.08 3.51 -0.84
CA THR A 121 10.85 4.10 -2.17
C THR A 121 12.00 5.02 -2.61
N ARG A 122 12.60 4.74 -3.77
CA ARG A 122 13.66 5.57 -4.41
C ARG A 122 13.13 6.78 -5.18
N SER A 123 11.96 6.64 -5.80
CA SER A 123 11.37 7.61 -6.72
C SER A 123 9.87 7.69 -6.51
N ASN A 124 9.33 8.90 -6.34
CA ASN A 124 7.93 9.09 -5.96
C ASN A 124 7.06 9.60 -7.13
N ASN A 125 6.71 8.70 -8.05
CA ASN A 125 5.77 8.98 -9.13
C ASN A 125 4.49 8.15 -8.95
N TYR A 126 3.35 8.83 -8.87
CA TYR A 126 2.00 8.26 -8.66
C TYR A 126 1.76 7.52 -7.33
N ASN A 127 2.60 7.67 -6.30
CA ASN A 127 2.24 7.14 -4.98
C ASN A 127 1.24 8.04 -4.25
N THR A 128 0.42 7.43 -3.39
CA THR A 128 -0.66 8.10 -2.63
C THR A 128 -0.16 8.84 -1.39
N THR A 129 1.16 8.88 -1.15
CA THR A 129 1.76 9.41 0.10
C THR A 129 2.94 10.34 -0.19
N THR A 130 3.03 11.45 0.55
CA THR A 130 4.17 12.38 0.46
C THR A 130 5.41 11.83 1.14
N ASN A 131 5.22 11.19 2.30
CA ASN A 131 6.26 10.51 3.06
C ASN A 131 6.22 9.00 2.82
N ASP A 132 7.36 8.33 2.91
CA ASP A 132 7.49 6.87 2.77
C ASP A 132 7.32 6.20 4.15
N VAL A 133 6.08 6.22 4.65
CA VAL A 133 5.73 5.66 5.96
C VAL A 133 5.74 4.15 5.90
N SER A 134 6.47 3.47 6.80
CA SER A 134 6.46 2.02 6.97
C SER A 134 6.16 1.63 8.41
N TYR A 135 5.33 0.60 8.61
CA TYR A 135 4.97 0.04 9.90
C TYR A 135 5.49 -1.40 10.04
N ILE A 136 6.19 -1.70 11.14
CA ILE A 136 6.61 -3.06 11.50
C ILE A 136 6.15 -3.33 12.94
N GLN A 137 5.13 -4.18 13.12
CA GLN A 137 4.63 -4.47 14.47
C GLN A 137 5.56 -5.43 15.23
N ASN A 138 6.14 -6.44 14.56
CA ASN A 138 7.10 -7.37 15.16
C ASN A 138 8.22 -7.72 14.16
N ILE A 139 9.41 -8.03 14.69
CA ILE A 139 10.53 -8.60 13.93
C ILE A 139 10.83 -9.98 14.53
N ASN A 140 10.78 -11.04 13.72
CA ASN A 140 10.93 -12.40 14.22
C ASN A 140 12.31 -12.62 14.86
N ASP A 141 12.32 -13.45 15.91
CA ASP A 141 13.51 -13.83 16.69
C ASP A 141 14.28 -12.62 17.30
N ASN A 142 13.64 -11.43 17.36
CA ASN A 142 14.25 -10.15 17.72
C ASN A 142 15.50 -9.82 16.88
N LYS A 143 15.49 -10.20 15.59
CA LYS A 143 16.57 -9.86 14.65
C LYS A 143 16.78 -8.35 14.53
N THR A 144 18.00 -7.96 14.19
CA THR A 144 18.34 -6.62 13.72
C THR A 144 17.77 -6.39 12.31
N LEU A 145 17.49 -5.13 11.96
CA LEU A 145 17.22 -4.75 10.58
C LEU A 145 18.54 -4.58 9.79
N ASN A 146 18.44 -4.51 8.45
CA ASN A 146 19.52 -4.02 7.60
C ASN A 146 19.82 -2.53 7.93
N ASP A 147 21.10 -2.13 7.94
CA ASP A 147 21.52 -0.74 8.23
C ASP A 147 20.86 0.30 7.30
N ARG A 148 20.42 -0.11 6.11
CA ARG A 148 19.73 0.74 5.13
C ARG A 148 18.22 0.48 5.01
N ALA A 149 17.56 -0.22 5.94
CA ALA A 149 16.10 -0.26 6.01
C ALA A 149 15.48 1.17 5.99
N PHE A 150 14.25 1.36 5.52
CA PHE A 150 13.61 2.69 5.42
C PHE A 150 14.42 3.72 4.58
N ARG A 151 14.99 3.31 3.44
CA ARG A 151 15.99 4.07 2.66
C ARG A 151 15.50 5.32 1.90
N ALA A 152 14.20 5.59 1.89
CA ALA A 152 13.63 6.73 1.20
C ALA A 152 14.08 8.05 1.85
N GLU A 153 14.18 9.11 1.05
CA GLU A 153 14.63 10.45 1.51
C GLU A 153 13.71 11.01 2.61
N ASN A 154 12.40 10.86 2.44
CA ASN A 154 11.38 11.27 3.42
C ASN A 154 10.72 10.04 4.07
N SER A 155 11.53 9.10 4.58
CA SER A 155 11.02 7.91 5.27
C SER A 155 10.47 8.23 6.67
N VAL A 156 9.47 7.46 7.10
CA VAL A 156 8.97 7.45 8.49
C VAL A 156 8.86 6.01 8.96
N ALA A 157 9.54 5.68 10.04
CA ALA A 157 9.52 4.35 10.65
C ALA A 157 8.59 4.34 11.86
N ILE A 158 7.60 3.45 11.84
CA ILE A 158 6.69 3.22 12.95
C ILE A 158 6.84 1.77 13.38
N LEU A 159 7.12 1.55 14.66
CA LEU A 159 7.54 0.25 15.20
C LEU A 159 6.64 -0.18 16.36
N GLY A 160 6.40 -1.48 16.51
CA GLY A 160 5.59 -2.02 17.61
C GLY A 160 6.23 -1.83 18.99
N GLU A 161 5.38 -1.82 20.04
CA GLU A 161 5.75 -1.65 21.46
C GLU A 161 6.72 -2.75 21.96
N SER A 162 6.81 -3.87 21.23
CA SER A 162 7.72 -5.00 21.50
C SER A 162 9.14 -4.81 20.96
N ILE A 163 9.36 -3.92 20.00
CA ILE A 163 10.64 -3.74 19.30
C ILE A 163 11.57 -2.86 20.14
N LYS A 164 12.85 -3.25 20.29
CA LYS A 164 13.81 -2.47 21.08
C LYS A 164 14.38 -1.33 20.22
N ILE A 165 14.21 -0.09 20.67
CA ILE A 165 14.72 1.12 20.00
C ILE A 165 15.66 1.85 20.95
N GLU A 166 16.92 2.05 20.55
CA GLU A 166 17.95 2.70 21.35
C GLU A 166 18.75 3.74 20.54
N SER A 167 19.50 4.59 21.23
CA SER A 167 20.56 5.42 20.64
C SER A 167 21.91 4.94 21.16
N ASN A 168 22.86 4.66 20.28
CA ASN A 168 24.20 4.22 20.68
C ASN A 168 25.11 5.38 21.13
N SER A 169 26.35 5.08 21.51
CA SER A 169 27.32 6.07 21.99
C SER A 169 27.74 7.12 20.95
N ALA A 170 27.39 6.94 19.68
CA ALA A 170 27.56 7.91 18.61
C ALA A 170 26.24 8.66 18.26
N GLY A 171 25.18 8.47 19.05
CA GLY A 171 23.86 9.10 18.84
C GLY A 171 23.05 8.51 17.69
N GLN A 172 23.40 7.30 17.22
CA GLN A 172 22.76 6.66 16.07
C GLN A 172 21.64 5.72 16.53
N THR A 173 20.53 5.67 15.80
CA THR A 173 19.40 4.79 16.12
C THR A 173 19.76 3.31 15.88
N GLU A 174 19.47 2.47 16.88
CA GLU A 174 19.62 1.02 16.80
C GLU A 174 18.29 0.32 17.07
N ILE A 175 17.95 -0.64 16.19
CA ILE A 175 16.76 -1.48 16.25
C ILE A 175 17.19 -2.89 16.64
N ASN A 176 16.71 -3.39 17.78
CA ASN A 176 17.15 -4.65 18.40
C ASN A 176 18.68 -4.75 18.60
N GLY A 177 19.37 -3.61 18.81
CA GLY A 177 20.82 -3.53 18.95
C GLY A 177 21.61 -3.60 17.63
N GLY A 178 20.92 -3.44 16.49
CA GLY A 178 21.55 -3.23 15.18
C GLY A 178 21.28 -1.82 14.68
N ARG A 179 22.34 -1.08 14.35
CA ARG A 179 22.25 0.27 13.76
C ARG A 179 21.41 0.26 12.48
N VAL A 180 20.58 1.30 12.32
CA VAL A 180 19.90 1.62 11.07
C VAL A 180 20.22 3.08 10.71
N SER A 181 21.10 3.29 9.72
CA SER A 181 21.73 4.58 9.42
C SER A 181 20.82 5.63 8.78
N THR A 182 19.64 5.21 8.33
CA THR A 182 18.55 6.04 7.78
C THR A 182 17.62 6.58 8.89
N LEU A 183 17.70 6.04 10.10
CA LEU A 183 16.80 6.36 11.19
C LEU A 183 17.40 7.37 12.17
N THR A 184 16.52 8.25 12.65
CA THR A 184 16.80 9.35 13.56
C THR A 184 15.68 9.47 14.60
N LYS A 185 15.87 10.29 15.63
CA LYS A 185 14.82 10.63 16.61
C LYS A 185 13.64 11.41 16.00
N ASP A 186 13.77 11.94 14.78
CA ASP A 186 12.72 12.74 14.14
C ASP A 186 11.81 11.96 13.20
N ASN A 187 12.30 10.86 12.60
CA ASN A 187 11.54 9.96 11.74
C ASN A 187 11.23 8.58 12.34
N THR A 188 11.69 8.28 13.58
CA THR A 188 11.38 7.02 14.28
C THR A 188 10.30 7.22 15.35
N PHE A 189 9.24 6.43 15.27
CA PHE A 189 8.11 6.44 16.20
C PHE A 189 7.79 5.03 16.70
N GLN A 190 7.17 4.92 17.87
CA GLN A 190 6.80 3.62 18.45
C GLN A 190 5.35 3.58 18.96
N ASP A 191 4.68 2.45 18.73
CA ASP A 191 3.42 2.11 19.41
C ASP A 191 3.60 2.23 20.94
N ALA A 192 2.57 2.75 21.62
CA ALA A 192 2.62 3.10 23.03
C ALA A 192 1.30 2.83 23.72
N ASN A 193 1.35 2.50 25.02
CA ASN A 193 0.17 2.22 25.85
C ASN A 193 -0.64 1.02 25.36
N SER A 194 0.03 0.05 24.72
CA SER A 194 -0.57 -1.11 24.05
C SER A 194 -1.56 -0.80 22.92
N ASN A 195 -1.48 0.40 22.35
CA ASN A 195 -2.09 0.73 21.07
C ASN A 195 -1.39 -0.01 19.91
N LYS A 196 -2.07 -0.11 18.76
CA LYS A 196 -1.51 -0.63 17.50
C LYS A 196 -1.74 0.43 16.41
N TYR A 197 -0.69 0.99 15.82
CA TYR A 197 -0.83 1.91 14.70
C TYR A 197 -1.63 1.30 13.53
N ILE A 198 -1.45 0.00 13.25
CA ILE A 198 -2.35 -0.78 12.38
C ILE A 198 -2.81 -2.03 13.13
N ASP A 199 -4.13 -2.19 13.31
CA ASP A 199 -4.72 -3.44 13.76
C ASP A 199 -4.92 -4.40 12.58
N PHE A 200 -3.89 -5.20 12.31
CA PHE A 200 -3.89 -6.14 11.18
C PHE A 200 -5.07 -7.11 11.17
N ASP A 201 -5.57 -7.54 12.34
CA ASP A 201 -6.68 -8.49 12.41
C ASP A 201 -7.99 -7.86 11.89
N ALA A 202 -8.25 -6.60 12.25
CA ALA A 202 -9.39 -5.83 11.75
C ALA A 202 -9.23 -5.48 10.26
N TYR A 203 -8.06 -4.99 9.84
CA TYR A 203 -7.84 -4.59 8.45
C TYR A 203 -7.82 -5.78 7.48
N PHE A 204 -7.24 -6.93 7.84
CA PHE A 204 -7.35 -8.14 7.02
C PHE A 204 -8.79 -8.67 6.96
N SER A 205 -9.59 -8.53 8.02
CA SER A 205 -11.02 -8.87 7.98
C SER A 205 -11.79 -7.97 6.99
N SER A 206 -11.49 -6.66 6.96
CA SER A 206 -12.03 -5.71 5.98
C SER A 206 -11.58 -6.04 4.54
N LEU A 207 -10.30 -6.36 4.35
CA LEU A 207 -9.75 -6.73 3.04
C LEU A 207 -10.33 -8.03 2.48
N LYS A 208 -10.60 -9.04 3.32
CA LYS A 208 -11.34 -10.25 2.92
C LYS A 208 -12.76 -9.91 2.47
N LEU A 209 -13.48 -9.10 3.24
CA LEU A 209 -14.83 -8.66 2.87
C LEU A 209 -14.84 -7.87 1.55
N LYS A 210 -13.86 -6.99 1.31
CA LYS A 210 -13.68 -6.31 0.01
C LYS A 210 -13.43 -7.34 -1.11
N ALA A 211 -12.49 -8.26 -0.92
CA ALA A 211 -12.12 -9.28 -1.91
C ALA A 211 -13.29 -10.20 -2.31
N ASP A 212 -14.05 -10.71 -1.33
CA ASP A 212 -15.23 -11.54 -1.59
C ASP A 212 -16.39 -10.73 -2.20
N THR A 213 -16.61 -9.48 -1.76
CA THR A 213 -17.64 -8.59 -2.35
C THR A 213 -17.34 -8.28 -3.82
N TYR A 214 -16.08 -7.99 -4.15
CA TYR A 214 -15.66 -7.79 -5.54
C TYR A 214 -15.83 -9.06 -6.37
N ASN A 215 -15.47 -10.23 -5.81
CA ASN A 215 -15.60 -11.50 -6.51
C ASN A 215 -17.08 -11.94 -6.72
N ALA A 216 -17.97 -11.51 -5.83
CA ALA A 216 -19.42 -11.70 -5.96
C ALA A 216 -20.11 -10.66 -6.87
N SER A 217 -19.41 -9.57 -7.23
CA SER A 217 -19.93 -8.56 -8.16
C SER A 217 -19.92 -9.10 -9.59
N SER A 218 -21.01 -8.87 -10.33
CA SER A 218 -21.09 -9.16 -11.76
C SER A 218 -20.08 -8.31 -12.55
N GLN A 219 -19.51 -8.88 -13.62
CA GLN A 219 -18.75 -8.10 -14.61
C GLN A 219 -19.57 -6.90 -15.11
N THR A 220 -18.92 -5.74 -15.19
CA THR A 220 -19.53 -4.48 -15.64
C THR A 220 -19.94 -4.57 -17.13
N GLU A 221 -21.04 -3.90 -17.49
CA GLU A 221 -21.52 -3.83 -18.87
C GLU A 221 -20.49 -3.18 -19.82
N ASN A 222 -20.46 -3.63 -21.08
CA ASN A 222 -19.52 -3.19 -22.12
C ASN A 222 -18.03 -3.50 -21.90
N VAL A 223 -17.68 -4.30 -20.88
CA VAL A 223 -16.38 -4.97 -20.79
C VAL A 223 -16.28 -6.04 -21.89
N ILE A 224 -15.29 -5.93 -22.77
CA ILE A 224 -15.04 -6.90 -23.86
C ILE A 224 -13.74 -7.65 -23.57
N SER A 225 -13.78 -8.98 -23.56
CA SER A 225 -12.58 -9.82 -23.37
C SER A 225 -12.40 -10.76 -24.57
N GLU A 226 -11.23 -10.68 -25.22
CA GLU A 226 -10.90 -11.49 -26.39
C GLU A 226 -9.58 -12.24 -26.23
N TYR A 227 -9.62 -13.53 -26.55
CA TYR A 227 -8.53 -14.48 -26.34
C TYR A 227 -8.31 -15.41 -27.55
N SER A 228 -9.00 -15.15 -28.67
CA SER A 228 -9.02 -16.00 -29.86
C SER A 228 -7.70 -15.99 -30.65
N ASP A 229 -7.08 -14.82 -30.85
CA ASP A 229 -5.69 -14.72 -31.35
C ASP A 229 -4.71 -14.83 -30.16
N MET A 230 -3.96 -15.94 -30.11
CA MET A 230 -2.94 -16.18 -29.07
C MET A 230 -1.82 -15.14 -29.03
N ASN A 231 -1.67 -14.31 -30.06
CA ASN A 231 -0.66 -13.26 -30.15
C ASN A 231 -1.22 -11.86 -29.82
N LYS A 232 -2.53 -11.72 -29.64
CA LYS A 232 -3.23 -10.43 -29.48
C LYS A 232 -4.40 -10.52 -28.48
N GLN A 233 -4.20 -11.22 -27.37
CA GLN A 233 -5.21 -11.30 -26.32
C GLN A 233 -5.40 -9.92 -25.68
N PHE A 234 -6.65 -9.51 -25.48
CA PHE A 234 -6.95 -8.19 -24.91
C PHE A 234 -8.23 -8.19 -24.07
N ILE A 235 -8.29 -7.22 -23.17
CA ILE A 235 -9.49 -6.85 -22.42
C ILE A 235 -9.71 -5.37 -22.65
N ASP A 236 -10.90 -4.96 -23.03
CA ASP A 236 -11.24 -3.58 -23.36
C ASP A 236 -12.31 -3.04 -22.41
N VAL A 237 -11.95 -1.97 -21.71
CA VAL A 237 -12.87 -1.19 -20.84
C VAL A 237 -13.11 0.23 -21.39
N SER A 238 -12.74 0.49 -22.64
CA SER A 238 -12.84 1.84 -23.24
C SER A 238 -14.28 2.35 -23.31
N ASN A 239 -15.24 1.45 -23.58
CA ASN A 239 -16.66 1.73 -23.76
C ASN A 239 -17.51 1.51 -22.49
N VAL A 240 -16.86 1.26 -21.35
CA VAL A 240 -17.52 1.12 -20.04
C VAL A 240 -17.87 2.51 -19.50
N ASP A 241 -19.01 2.64 -18.81
CA ASP A 241 -19.35 3.88 -18.10
C ASP A 241 -18.28 4.21 -17.04
N LYS A 242 -17.67 5.40 -17.13
CA LYS A 242 -16.57 5.82 -16.25
C LYS A 242 -17.02 6.67 -15.06
N ASN A 243 -18.33 6.87 -14.89
CA ASN A 243 -18.90 7.53 -13.71
C ASN A 243 -18.97 6.61 -12.47
N GLN A 244 -18.81 5.30 -12.64
CA GLN A 244 -18.78 4.33 -11.54
C GLN A 244 -17.40 4.28 -10.85
N LYS A 245 -17.39 4.08 -9.53
CA LYS A 245 -16.17 3.99 -8.69
C LYS A 245 -15.22 2.84 -9.09
N PHE A 246 -15.79 1.68 -9.42
CA PHE A 246 -15.07 0.45 -9.74
C PHE A 246 -15.65 -0.21 -10.99
N ILE A 247 -14.78 -0.70 -11.88
CA ILE A 247 -15.15 -1.51 -13.06
C ILE A 247 -14.77 -2.96 -12.76
N TYR A 248 -15.74 -3.87 -12.74
CA TYR A 248 -15.50 -5.29 -12.49
C TYR A 248 -15.25 -6.03 -13.79
N VAL A 249 -14.18 -6.83 -13.82
CA VAL A 249 -13.82 -7.69 -14.95
C VAL A 249 -13.59 -9.10 -14.43
N ASP A 250 -14.22 -10.09 -15.04
CA ASP A 250 -14.02 -11.49 -14.69
C ASP A 250 -12.95 -12.11 -15.62
N ILE A 251 -11.90 -12.68 -15.04
CA ILE A 251 -10.81 -13.33 -15.79
C ILE A 251 -10.57 -14.74 -15.26
N ASP A 252 -10.53 -15.72 -16.16
CA ASP A 252 -10.22 -17.11 -15.82
C ASP A 252 -8.73 -17.27 -15.52
N TYR A 253 -8.38 -17.92 -14.39
CA TYR A 253 -7.01 -18.18 -13.96
C TYR A 253 -6.10 -18.76 -15.07
N ASN A 254 -6.63 -19.60 -15.97
CA ASN A 254 -5.83 -20.20 -17.04
C ASN A 254 -5.30 -19.15 -18.05
N LYS A 255 -5.87 -17.93 -18.09
CA LYS A 255 -5.34 -16.79 -18.85
C LYS A 255 -4.10 -16.19 -18.18
N LEU A 256 -4.06 -16.13 -16.85
CA LEU A 256 -2.91 -15.66 -16.08
C LEU A 256 -1.78 -16.71 -16.01
N ALA A 257 -2.15 -18.00 -16.04
CA ALA A 257 -1.20 -19.11 -16.05
C ALA A 257 -0.58 -19.41 -17.43
N GLY A 258 -1.18 -18.92 -18.51
CA GLY A 258 -0.61 -19.00 -19.85
C GLY A 258 0.52 -17.97 -20.07
N PRO A 259 1.54 -18.26 -20.90
CA PRO A 259 2.63 -17.33 -21.19
C PRO A 259 2.28 -16.25 -22.23
N GLN A 260 1.03 -16.20 -22.71
CA GLN A 260 0.54 -15.20 -23.66
C GLN A 260 0.45 -13.82 -23.00
N ASP A 261 0.89 -12.79 -23.72
CA ASP A 261 0.69 -11.38 -23.34
C ASP A 261 -0.79 -11.00 -23.44
N ILE A 262 -1.31 -10.31 -22.43
CA ILE A 262 -2.67 -9.75 -22.41
C ILE A 262 -2.56 -8.22 -22.36
N THR A 263 -3.28 -7.51 -23.24
CA THR A 263 -3.36 -6.04 -23.21
C THR A 263 -4.69 -5.57 -22.64
N VAL A 264 -4.69 -4.82 -21.53
CA VAL A 264 -5.89 -4.10 -21.06
C VAL A 264 -5.92 -2.71 -21.69
N LYS A 265 -7.06 -2.35 -22.29
CA LYS A 265 -7.27 -1.08 -23.00
C LYS A 265 -8.33 -0.22 -22.33
N GLY A 266 -8.17 1.10 -22.44
CA GLY A 266 -9.15 2.08 -22.01
C GLY A 266 -9.04 2.53 -20.55
N LEU A 267 -7.95 2.15 -19.85
CA LEU A 267 -7.67 2.59 -18.48
C LEU A 267 -7.64 4.12 -18.39
N SER A 268 -8.07 4.67 -17.25
CA SER A 268 -8.02 6.11 -17.01
C SER A 268 -6.58 6.62 -16.97
N ALA A 269 -6.29 7.68 -17.73
CA ALA A 269 -5.08 8.48 -17.56
C ALA A 269 -5.18 9.48 -16.40
N GLU A 270 -6.41 9.81 -15.97
CA GLU A 270 -6.67 10.77 -14.90
C GLU A 270 -6.57 10.09 -13.52
N LEU A 271 -5.85 10.74 -12.59
CA LEU A 271 -5.57 10.27 -11.23
C LEU A 271 -6.80 9.75 -10.48
N LEU A 272 -7.95 10.39 -10.66
CA LEU A 272 -9.20 10.07 -9.94
C LEU A 272 -10.13 9.13 -10.73
N GLY A 273 -9.64 8.51 -11.81
CA GLY A 273 -10.42 7.59 -12.61
C GLY A 273 -10.77 6.26 -11.92
N PRO A 274 -11.74 5.51 -12.46
CA PRO A 274 -12.23 4.25 -11.89
C PRO A 274 -11.13 3.21 -11.69
N THR A 275 -11.18 2.46 -10.60
CA THR A 275 -10.34 1.27 -10.44
C THR A 275 -10.94 0.09 -11.21
N VAL A 276 -10.17 -0.56 -12.06
CA VAL A 276 -10.53 -1.82 -12.71
C VAL A 276 -10.12 -2.99 -11.80
N ILE A 277 -11.10 -3.76 -11.36
CA ILE A 277 -10.93 -4.89 -10.44
C ILE A 277 -11.10 -6.18 -11.24
N PHE A 278 -9.99 -6.89 -11.43
CA PHE A 278 -9.95 -8.19 -12.11
C PHE A 278 -10.20 -9.30 -11.10
N ASN A 279 -11.40 -9.86 -11.12
CA ASN A 279 -11.76 -11.04 -10.35
C ASN A 279 -11.16 -12.30 -10.99
N VAL A 280 -10.17 -12.91 -10.35
CA VAL A 280 -9.54 -14.13 -10.85
C VAL A 280 -10.43 -15.34 -10.53
N LYS A 281 -11.22 -15.78 -11.51
CA LYS A 281 -12.12 -16.93 -11.42
C LYS A 281 -11.37 -18.24 -11.65
N ASN A 282 -11.97 -19.34 -11.21
CA ASN A 282 -11.53 -20.71 -11.48
C ASN A 282 -10.06 -20.99 -11.05
N LEU A 283 -9.65 -20.38 -9.92
CA LEU A 283 -8.36 -20.64 -9.27
C LEU A 283 -8.20 -22.13 -8.92
N PRO A 284 -6.96 -22.67 -8.96
CA PRO A 284 -6.72 -24.09 -8.78
C PRO A 284 -6.89 -24.53 -7.31
N SER A 285 -7.09 -25.83 -7.07
CA SER A 285 -7.21 -26.37 -5.70
C SER A 285 -5.88 -26.49 -4.96
N ASN A 286 -4.76 -26.39 -5.68
CA ASN A 286 -3.39 -26.26 -5.19
C ASN A 286 -2.85 -24.86 -5.52
N ASP A 287 -1.54 -24.71 -5.68
CA ASP A 287 -0.89 -23.43 -5.97
C ASP A 287 -1.19 -22.86 -7.37
N ALA A 288 -1.30 -21.53 -7.43
CA ALA A 288 -1.46 -20.75 -8.64
C ALA A 288 -0.10 -20.28 -9.15
N TRP A 289 0.08 -20.25 -10.46
CA TRP A 289 1.33 -19.86 -11.12
C TRP A 289 1.01 -18.82 -12.18
N ILE A 290 1.52 -17.60 -12.00
CA ILE A 290 1.30 -16.48 -12.91
C ILE A 290 2.47 -16.44 -13.89
N GLN A 291 2.17 -16.45 -15.20
CA GLN A 291 3.15 -16.49 -16.29
C GLN A 291 2.86 -15.50 -17.43
N THR A 292 1.65 -14.93 -17.48
CA THR A 292 1.29 -13.90 -18.47
C THR A 292 2.12 -12.62 -18.28
N LYS A 293 2.25 -11.83 -19.35
CA LYS A 293 2.67 -10.43 -19.24
C LYS A 293 1.46 -9.55 -19.45
N ILE A 294 1.14 -8.75 -18.44
CA ILE A 294 0.12 -7.72 -18.55
C ILE A 294 0.72 -6.47 -19.20
N ASN A 295 0.01 -5.92 -20.19
CA ASN A 295 0.33 -4.67 -20.87
C ASN A 295 -0.88 -3.73 -20.77
N TYR A 296 -0.64 -2.42 -20.68
CA TYR A 296 -1.69 -1.41 -20.53
C TYR A 296 -1.69 -0.39 -21.66
N GLU A 297 -2.89 0.00 -22.09
CA GLU A 297 -3.19 1.05 -23.06
C GLU A 297 -4.25 1.98 -22.48
N TYR A 298 -3.86 3.24 -22.25
CA TYR A 298 -4.62 4.24 -21.53
C TYR A 298 -5.52 5.05 -22.46
N SER A 299 -6.54 5.72 -21.91
CA SER A 299 -7.54 6.50 -22.67
C SER A 299 -6.99 7.67 -23.49
N ASN A 300 -5.73 8.06 -23.27
CA ASN A 300 -4.99 9.06 -24.03
C ASN A 300 -3.96 8.46 -25.01
N GLY A 301 -3.98 7.14 -25.24
CA GLY A 301 -3.09 6.42 -26.14
C GLY A 301 -1.69 6.10 -25.58
N GLN A 302 -1.38 6.50 -24.34
CA GLN A 302 -0.13 6.09 -23.68
C GLN A 302 -0.17 4.61 -23.30
N THR A 303 1.00 3.97 -23.20
CA THR A 303 1.08 2.53 -22.85
C THR A 303 2.13 2.24 -21.78
N VAL A 304 1.82 1.28 -20.91
CA VAL A 304 2.78 0.74 -19.90
C VAL A 304 2.97 -0.74 -20.21
N ARG A 305 4.22 -1.11 -20.56
CA ARG A 305 4.56 -2.43 -21.13
C ARG A 305 5.82 -3.06 -20.53
N GLN A 306 6.33 -2.51 -19.44
CA GLN A 306 7.50 -2.98 -18.67
C GLN A 306 7.34 -2.63 -17.20
N ASN A 307 8.17 -3.23 -16.34
CA ASN A 307 8.33 -2.78 -14.95
C ASN A 307 9.05 -1.43 -14.88
N SER A 308 8.82 -0.63 -13.84
CA SER A 308 9.54 0.64 -13.62
C SER A 308 9.46 1.17 -12.19
N GLU A 309 10.58 1.70 -11.67
CA GLU A 309 10.58 2.55 -10.47
C GLU A 309 9.90 3.92 -10.71
N ASN A 310 9.53 4.22 -11.95
CA ASN A 310 8.93 5.47 -12.42
C ASN A 310 7.95 5.17 -13.56
N HIS A 311 6.66 5.08 -13.26
CA HIS A 311 5.62 4.90 -14.27
C HIS A 311 5.20 6.25 -14.87
N SER A 312 4.89 6.23 -16.18
CA SER A 312 4.37 7.37 -16.93
C SER A 312 2.86 7.63 -16.74
N MET A 313 2.17 6.76 -16.00
CA MET A 313 0.71 6.76 -15.82
C MET A 313 0.32 6.27 -14.42
N PRO A 314 -0.87 6.63 -13.92
CA PRO A 314 -1.40 6.13 -12.65
C PRO A 314 -1.78 4.63 -12.71
N ASN A 315 -1.66 3.94 -11.57
CA ASN A 315 -2.18 2.59 -11.38
C ASN A 315 -3.69 2.65 -11.08
N HIS A 316 -4.50 2.03 -11.93
CA HIS A 316 -5.94 1.87 -11.71
C HIS A 316 -6.35 0.39 -11.63
N VAL A 317 -5.44 -0.54 -11.34
CA VAL A 317 -5.70 -1.99 -11.46
C VAL A 317 -5.53 -2.72 -10.13
N VAL A 318 -6.52 -3.56 -9.79
CA VAL A 318 -6.44 -4.56 -8.72
C VAL A 318 -6.72 -5.96 -9.26
N TRP A 319 -5.79 -6.87 -9.04
CA TRP A 319 -5.96 -8.32 -9.23
C TRP A 319 -6.54 -8.93 -7.96
N ASN A 320 -7.84 -9.23 -7.98
CA ASN A 320 -8.56 -9.79 -6.86
C ASN A 320 -8.56 -11.33 -6.92
N PHE A 321 -7.93 -11.96 -5.94
CA PHE A 321 -7.89 -13.42 -5.78
C PHE A 321 -8.93 -13.94 -4.77
N GLY A 322 -9.74 -13.06 -4.15
CA GLY A 322 -10.76 -13.44 -3.18
C GLY A 322 -10.19 -14.13 -1.93
N SER A 323 -10.99 -15.03 -1.36
CA SER A 323 -10.68 -15.92 -0.23
C SER A 323 -9.74 -17.11 -0.57
N TYR A 324 -8.85 -16.94 -1.56
CA TYR A 324 -7.88 -17.96 -1.97
C TYR A 324 -6.72 -18.09 -0.97
N GLN A 325 -6.41 -19.33 -0.53
CA GLN A 325 -5.54 -19.59 0.63
C GLN A 325 -4.18 -20.25 0.30
N ASN A 326 -3.98 -20.72 -0.95
CA ASN A 326 -2.74 -21.38 -1.37
C ASN A 326 -1.65 -20.37 -1.78
N ASN A 327 -0.54 -20.83 -2.39
CA ASN A 327 0.45 -19.92 -2.94
C ASN A 327 -0.03 -19.29 -4.27
N ILE A 328 0.26 -18.00 -4.45
CA ILE A 328 0.23 -17.28 -5.73
C ILE A 328 1.69 -17.04 -6.11
N ASN A 329 2.19 -17.82 -7.06
CA ASN A 329 3.58 -17.76 -7.50
C ASN A 329 3.70 -16.86 -8.74
N ILE A 330 4.18 -15.63 -8.55
CA ILE A 330 4.50 -14.70 -9.64
C ILE A 330 5.96 -14.96 -10.03
N SER A 331 6.17 -16.03 -10.79
CA SER A 331 7.50 -16.59 -11.07
C SER A 331 7.95 -16.47 -12.52
N SER A 332 7.12 -15.88 -13.38
CA SER A 332 7.39 -15.64 -14.80
C SER A 332 6.48 -14.53 -15.31
N GLY A 333 6.67 -14.11 -16.56
CA GLY A 333 5.87 -13.05 -17.17
C GLY A 333 6.10 -11.70 -16.48
N ARG A 334 5.00 -10.97 -16.26
CA ARG A 334 5.00 -9.70 -15.50
C ARG A 334 3.56 -9.35 -15.10
N LEU A 335 3.30 -9.31 -13.80
CA LEU A 335 2.08 -8.75 -13.23
C LEU A 335 2.32 -7.28 -12.91
N LEU A 336 1.57 -6.39 -13.56
CA LEU A 336 1.52 -4.96 -13.29
C LEU A 336 0.21 -4.63 -12.56
N GLY A 337 0.20 -3.65 -11.68
CA GLY A 337 -0.97 -3.29 -10.89
C GLY A 337 -1.09 -4.14 -9.61
N SER A 338 -1.95 -3.70 -8.71
CA SER A 338 -1.91 -4.15 -7.31
C SER A 338 -2.58 -5.52 -7.09
N VAL A 339 -2.12 -6.27 -6.10
CA VAL A 339 -2.63 -7.61 -5.76
C VAL A 339 -3.45 -7.56 -4.47
N LEU A 340 -4.69 -8.06 -4.54
CA LEU A 340 -5.57 -8.30 -3.40
C LEU A 340 -5.74 -9.81 -3.19
N ALA A 341 -4.98 -10.37 -2.26
CA ALA A 341 -5.02 -11.80 -1.93
C ALA A 341 -4.94 -12.05 -0.40
N PRO A 342 -5.91 -11.54 0.39
CA PRO A 342 -5.79 -11.39 1.85
C PRO A 342 -5.75 -12.70 2.65
N GLU A 343 -5.86 -13.86 2.01
CA GLU A 343 -5.67 -15.18 2.64
C GLU A 343 -4.49 -15.97 2.06
N ALA A 344 -3.90 -15.50 0.96
CA ALA A 344 -2.92 -16.23 0.19
C ALA A 344 -1.49 -16.01 0.68
N THR A 345 -0.59 -16.87 0.18
CA THR A 345 0.86 -16.62 0.21
C THR A 345 1.31 -16.11 -1.16
N VAL A 346 1.65 -14.82 -1.27
CA VAL A 346 2.15 -14.22 -2.52
C VAL A 346 3.66 -14.38 -2.58
N ASN A 347 4.16 -15.10 -3.60
CA ASN A 347 5.58 -15.33 -3.83
C ASN A 347 6.04 -14.55 -5.07
N VAL A 348 6.89 -13.54 -4.86
CA VAL A 348 7.42 -12.65 -5.91
C VAL A 348 8.78 -13.17 -6.39
N GLY A 349 8.76 -13.92 -7.50
CA GLY A 349 9.94 -14.51 -8.14
C GLY A 349 10.45 -13.74 -9.37
N VAL A 350 9.66 -12.83 -9.92
CA VAL A 350 10.03 -11.82 -10.95
C VAL A 350 9.48 -10.45 -10.54
N ASN A 351 9.90 -9.36 -11.21
CA ASN A 351 9.50 -8.01 -10.80
C ASN A 351 7.99 -7.77 -10.87
N VAL A 352 7.44 -7.17 -9.81
CA VAL A 352 6.01 -6.83 -9.65
C VAL A 352 5.86 -5.39 -9.22
N ASP A 353 4.94 -4.67 -9.88
CA ASP A 353 4.77 -3.23 -9.70
C ASP A 353 3.36 -2.92 -9.21
N GLY A 354 3.26 -2.36 -8.00
CA GLY A 354 1.97 -2.06 -7.37
C GLY A 354 2.01 -2.09 -5.83
N ASN A 355 0.83 -2.32 -5.25
CA ASN A 355 0.66 -2.76 -3.86
C ASN A 355 0.49 -4.28 -3.82
N ILE A 356 0.98 -4.95 -2.78
CA ILE A 356 0.81 -6.39 -2.57
C ILE A 356 0.17 -6.64 -1.21
N VAL A 357 -1.10 -7.06 -1.23
CA VAL A 357 -1.84 -7.50 -0.04
C VAL A 357 -1.85 -9.03 0.04
N GLY A 358 -1.28 -9.59 1.10
CA GLY A 358 -1.22 -11.04 1.30
C GLY A 358 -1.13 -11.45 2.77
N ALA A 359 -1.69 -12.60 3.14
CA ALA A 359 -1.50 -13.15 4.49
C ALA A 359 -0.01 -13.45 4.74
N ASN A 360 0.69 -13.94 3.70
CA ASN A 360 2.14 -13.99 3.65
C ASN A 360 2.62 -13.36 2.33
N VAL A 361 3.69 -12.55 2.37
CA VAL A 361 4.35 -11.99 1.17
C VAL A 361 5.84 -12.31 1.20
N ASN A 362 6.31 -13.10 0.24
CA ASN A 362 7.70 -13.52 0.13
C ASN A 362 8.33 -12.93 -1.15
N VAL A 363 9.25 -11.99 -0.98
CA VAL A 363 10.04 -11.42 -2.09
C VAL A 363 11.28 -12.30 -2.27
N THR A 364 11.21 -13.27 -3.19
CA THR A 364 12.11 -14.44 -3.23
C THR A 364 13.20 -14.38 -4.30
N GLY A 365 12.99 -13.62 -5.38
CA GLY A 365 13.95 -13.51 -6.47
C GLY A 365 13.73 -12.33 -7.43
N GLY A 366 12.49 -11.84 -7.53
CA GLY A 366 12.18 -10.58 -8.21
C GLY A 366 12.14 -9.41 -7.24
N GLU A 367 12.18 -8.19 -7.78
CA GLU A 367 12.02 -6.96 -7.01
C GLU A 367 10.55 -6.55 -6.88
N THR A 368 10.20 -5.71 -5.91
CA THR A 368 8.89 -5.01 -5.90
C THR A 368 9.08 -3.52 -6.12
N HIS A 369 8.40 -2.93 -7.10
CA HIS A 369 8.42 -1.48 -7.36
C HIS A 369 7.08 -0.86 -6.92
N ARG A 370 7.13 0.20 -6.11
CA ARG A 370 5.94 0.86 -5.58
C ARG A 370 5.22 1.65 -6.68
N TRP A 371 3.94 1.36 -6.87
CA TRP A 371 3.07 2.06 -7.81
C TRP A 371 1.63 2.00 -7.28
N ASP A 372 1.32 2.83 -6.27
CA ASP A 372 0.07 2.72 -5.52
C ASP A 372 -1.18 2.79 -6.41
N VAL A 373 -2.16 1.91 -6.18
CA VAL A 373 -3.46 2.01 -6.86
C VAL A 373 -4.19 3.28 -6.42
N GLN A 374 -4.57 4.11 -7.38
CA GLN A 374 -5.18 5.40 -7.11
C GLN A 374 -6.59 5.26 -6.53
N THR A 375 -6.98 6.28 -5.77
CA THR A 375 -8.32 6.35 -5.19
C THR A 375 -9.25 7.06 -6.18
N PRO A 376 -10.31 6.39 -6.69
CA PRO A 376 -11.25 6.99 -7.64
C PRO A 376 -12.01 8.17 -7.01
N PHE A 377 -12.56 9.05 -7.84
CA PHE A 377 -13.48 10.09 -7.41
C PHE A 377 -14.81 9.51 -6.93
N THR A 378 -15.42 10.14 -5.92
CA THR A 378 -16.80 9.89 -5.50
C THR A 378 -17.48 11.22 -5.18
N GLN A 379 -18.66 11.50 -5.76
CA GLN A 379 -19.45 12.70 -5.45
C GLN A 379 -19.87 12.80 -3.97
N GLU A 380 -19.87 11.68 -3.25
CA GLU A 380 -20.23 11.58 -1.83
C GLU A 380 -19.27 12.32 -0.87
N ASN A 381 -18.21 12.95 -1.38
CA ASN A 381 -17.23 13.70 -0.59
C ASN A 381 -16.85 15.05 -1.25
N GLU A 382 -17.79 15.75 -1.88
CA GLU A 382 -17.69 17.22 -1.85
C GLU A 382 -17.80 17.65 -0.38
N PRO A 383 -16.81 18.39 0.20
CA PRO A 383 -17.12 19.18 1.37
C PRO A 383 -18.19 20.21 0.96
N GLU A 384 -19.15 20.52 1.82
CA GLU A 384 -20.09 21.63 1.57
C GLU A 384 -19.30 22.94 1.51
N SER A 385 -18.82 23.30 0.32
CA SER A 385 -18.31 24.63 0.02
C SER A 385 -19.53 25.55 -0.07
N THR A 386 -20.03 25.95 1.10
CA THR A 386 -20.94 27.09 1.24
C THR A 386 -20.37 28.22 0.40
N PRO A 387 -21.07 28.70 -0.64
CA PRO A 387 -20.55 29.80 -1.43
C PRO A 387 -20.46 31.02 -0.51
N GLU A 388 -19.25 31.43 -0.14
CA GLU A 388 -19.03 32.77 0.40
C GLU A 388 -19.34 33.73 -0.75
N SER A 389 -20.60 34.19 -0.77
CA SER A 389 -21.10 35.16 -1.72
C SER A 389 -20.49 36.53 -1.40
N VAL A 390 -19.22 36.70 -1.79
CA VAL A 390 -18.57 38.01 -1.85
C VAL A 390 -19.45 38.91 -2.71
N PRO A 391 -20.06 39.97 -2.16
CA PRO A 391 -20.91 40.84 -2.96
C PRO A 391 -20.07 41.56 -4.01
N GLU A 392 -20.55 41.61 -5.26
CA GLU A 392 -19.87 42.32 -6.34
C GLU A 392 -19.71 43.81 -5.97
N SER A 393 -18.46 44.24 -5.77
CA SER A 393 -18.15 45.64 -5.54
C SER A 393 -18.27 46.43 -6.84
N VAL A 394 -19.44 47.03 -7.02
CA VAL A 394 -19.83 48.09 -7.97
C VAL A 394 -18.66 48.72 -8.75
N PRO A 395 -18.68 48.72 -10.10
CA PRO A 395 -17.75 49.52 -10.89
C PRO A 395 -18.13 51.01 -10.78
N GLU A 396 -17.29 51.82 -10.14
CA GLU A 396 -17.47 53.28 -10.17
C GLU A 396 -17.20 53.85 -11.56
N SER A 397 -18.08 54.77 -11.99
CA SER A 397 -18.10 55.32 -13.33
C SER A 397 -17.64 56.78 -13.37
N THR A 398 -16.57 57.07 -14.12
CA THR A 398 -16.27 58.42 -14.62
C THR A 398 -15.80 58.38 -16.09
N PRO A 399 -16.47 59.09 -17.00
CA PRO A 399 -15.99 59.29 -18.37
C PRO A 399 -15.26 60.64 -18.53
N GLU A 400 -14.22 60.69 -19.36
CA GLU A 400 -13.68 61.94 -19.93
C GLU A 400 -13.82 61.96 -21.45
N SER A 401 -13.77 63.16 -22.06
CA SER A 401 -14.40 63.46 -23.34
C SER A 401 -13.44 63.86 -24.47
N VAL A 402 -13.53 63.17 -25.62
CA VAL A 402 -14.05 63.68 -26.92
C VAL A 402 -13.78 65.17 -27.28
N PRO A 403 -13.40 65.57 -28.53
CA PRO A 403 -13.03 64.83 -29.77
C PRO A 403 -11.74 65.33 -30.48
N GLU A 404 -11.41 64.83 -31.69
CA GLU A 404 -11.46 65.64 -32.93
C GLU A 404 -11.30 64.87 -34.26
N SER A 405 -11.78 65.51 -35.36
CA SER A 405 -11.55 65.28 -36.81
C SER A 405 -11.62 63.87 -37.46
N THR A 406 -12.79 63.59 -38.06
CA THR A 406 -12.99 62.94 -39.37
C THR A 406 -12.59 63.93 -40.52
N PRO A 407 -12.58 63.60 -41.86
CA PRO A 407 -13.32 62.53 -42.57
C PRO A 407 -12.65 61.83 -43.79
N GLU A 408 -13.43 60.91 -44.40
CA GLU A 408 -13.46 60.50 -45.84
C GLU A 408 -12.16 60.00 -46.53
N SER A 409 -12.15 58.83 -47.18
CA SER A 409 -13.03 58.51 -48.33
C SER A 409 -12.97 57.02 -48.76
N VAL A 410 -13.91 56.64 -49.64
CA VAL A 410 -14.18 55.31 -50.23
C VAL A 410 -14.22 55.55 -51.76
N PRO A 411 -13.67 54.70 -52.67
CA PRO A 411 -14.35 53.45 -53.06
C PRO A 411 -13.50 52.26 -53.57
N GLU A 412 -14.24 51.25 -54.01
CA GLU A 412 -13.89 49.90 -54.47
C GLU A 412 -12.96 49.83 -55.69
N SER A 413 -12.30 48.67 -55.87
CA SER A 413 -11.85 48.16 -57.18
C SER A 413 -11.66 46.64 -57.16
N THR A 414 -12.50 45.92 -57.90
CA THR A 414 -12.33 44.55 -58.41
C THR A 414 -12.80 44.56 -59.88
N PRO A 415 -12.61 43.52 -60.73
CA PRO A 415 -12.09 42.16 -60.49
C PRO A 415 -11.04 41.72 -61.56
N GLU A 416 -10.93 40.40 -61.81
CA GLU A 416 -10.28 39.73 -62.97
C GLU A 416 -8.72 39.71 -63.01
N SER A 417 -8.03 38.69 -63.53
CA SER A 417 -8.43 37.48 -64.30
C SER A 417 -7.52 36.23 -64.06
N VAL A 418 -7.90 35.11 -64.68
CA VAL A 418 -7.34 33.72 -64.68
C VAL A 418 -7.54 33.18 -66.13
N PRO A 419 -6.83 32.17 -66.72
CA PRO A 419 -5.87 31.16 -66.21
C PRO A 419 -4.45 31.35 -66.86
N GLU A 420 -3.61 30.41 -67.34
CA GLU A 420 -3.62 28.95 -67.59
C GLU A 420 -2.19 28.38 -67.82
N SER A 421 -2.07 27.04 -67.92
CA SER A 421 -0.95 26.25 -68.51
C SER A 421 0.38 26.17 -67.70
N THR A 422 1.17 25.09 -67.68
CA THR A 422 1.11 23.72 -68.28
C THR A 422 1.94 22.72 -67.42
N PRO A 423 1.79 21.38 -67.55
CA PRO A 423 2.51 20.37 -66.76
C PRO A 423 3.71 19.74 -67.52
N GLU A 424 4.57 18.97 -66.83
CA GLU A 424 5.12 17.70 -67.34
C GLU A 424 5.78 16.84 -66.23
N SER A 425 6.33 15.66 -66.58
CA SER A 425 6.49 14.51 -65.66
C SER A 425 7.87 13.81 -65.66
N VAL A 426 8.24 13.28 -64.49
CA VAL A 426 8.78 11.91 -64.21
C VAL A 426 9.55 11.22 -65.36
N PRO A 427 10.85 10.92 -65.16
CA PRO A 427 11.24 9.63 -64.54
C PRO A 427 11.54 9.67 -63.04
#